data_AF-A0A2J8MYQ5-F1
#
_entry.id   AF-A0A2J8MYQ5-F1
#
_cell.length_a   1.000
_cell.length_b   1.000
_cell.length_c   1.000
_cell.angle_alpha   90.00
_cell.angle_beta   90.00
_cell.angle_gamma   90.00
#
_symmetry.space_group_name_H-M   'P 1'
#
loop_
_entity.id
_entity.type
_entity.pdbx_description
1 polymer ?
#
loop_
_entity_poly.entity_id
_entity_poly.type
_entity_poly.pdbx_seq_one_letter_code
_entity_poly.pdbx_strand_id
1 'polypeptide(L)'
;MLGERDCSRGRGRVPEGRKGSKCEVQVKNGGIYEGVFKTYSPKCDLVLDAAHEKSTESSSGPKREEIMESILFKCSDFVVVQFKDMDSSYAKRDAFTDSAISAKVNGEHKEKDLEPWDAGELTANEELEALENDVSNGWDPNDMFRYNEENYGVVSTYDSSLSSYTVPLERDNSEEFLKREARA
;
A
#
# COMPACT_ATOMS: atom_id res chain seq x y z
N MET A 1 -22.52 18.31 11.25
CA MET A 1 -21.42 18.48 12.21
C MET A 1 -20.13 18.47 11.42
N LEU A 2 -19.54 19.65 11.22
CA LEU A 2 -18.28 19.85 10.50
C LEU A 2 -17.14 19.49 11.44
N GLY A 3 -16.36 18.47 11.10
CA GLY A 3 -15.16 18.09 11.85
C GLY A 3 -13.98 18.93 11.40
N GLU A 4 -13.69 20.00 12.13
CA GLU A 4 -12.39 20.67 12.11
C GLU A 4 -11.31 19.65 12.50
N ARG A 5 -10.41 19.33 11.57
CA ARG A 5 -9.18 18.62 11.91
C ARG A 5 -8.13 19.65 12.27
N ASP A 6 -8.01 19.86 13.59
CA ASP A 6 -6.94 20.59 14.23
C ASP A 6 -5.58 19.98 13.80
N CYS A 7 -4.76 20.79 13.12
CA CYS A 7 -3.44 20.39 12.63
C CYS A 7 -2.40 20.20 13.75
N SER A 8 -2.75 20.37 15.03
CA SER A 8 -1.77 20.46 16.11
C SER A 8 -1.42 19.12 16.77
N ARG A 9 -2.08 17.99 16.43
CA ARG A 9 -1.77 16.68 17.03
C ARG A 9 -1.94 15.51 16.05
N GLY A 10 -0.97 15.36 15.17
CA GLY A 10 -0.78 14.13 14.42
C GLY A 10 0.52 14.19 13.64
N ARG A 11 1.34 13.15 13.73
CA ARG A 11 2.39 12.92 12.73
C ARG A 11 1.68 12.65 11.40
N GLY A 12 1.26 13.71 10.72
CA GLY A 12 0.59 13.67 9.43
C GLY A 12 1.58 13.27 8.37
N ARG A 13 1.73 11.97 8.14
CA ARG A 13 2.20 11.47 6.85
C ARG A 13 1.13 11.89 5.85
N VAL A 14 1.42 12.84 4.96
CA VAL A 14 0.51 13.17 3.87
C VAL A 14 0.36 11.89 3.06
N PRO A 15 -0.87 11.41 2.80
CA PRO A 15 -1.05 10.25 1.95
C PRO A 15 -0.40 10.59 0.60
N GLU A 16 0.53 9.74 0.14
CA GLU A 16 1.31 9.96 -1.09
C GLU A 16 0.43 10.30 -2.29
N GLY A 17 -0.85 9.89 -2.27
CA GLY A 17 -1.87 10.22 -3.26
C GLY A 17 -2.33 11.68 -3.33
N ARG A 18 -1.75 12.63 -2.60
CA ARG A 18 -2.11 14.07 -2.72
C ARG A 18 -1.18 14.88 -3.63
N LYS A 19 0.03 14.40 -3.92
CA LYS A 19 0.95 15.11 -4.83
C LYS A 19 0.31 15.19 -6.22
N GLY A 20 0.29 16.38 -6.81
CA GLY A 20 -0.33 16.63 -8.10
C GLY A 20 -1.82 17.01 -8.05
N SER A 21 -2.45 17.03 -6.87
CA SER A 21 -3.84 17.50 -6.73
C SER A 21 -3.93 19.02 -6.74
N LYS A 22 -5.01 19.57 -7.33
CA LYS A 22 -5.33 20.99 -7.24
C LYS A 22 -5.73 21.35 -5.80
N CYS A 23 -5.13 22.40 -5.26
CA CYS A 23 -5.50 22.94 -3.97
C CYS A 23 -5.50 24.46 -3.93
N GLU A 24 -6.27 24.99 -2.98
CA GLU A 24 -6.35 26.39 -2.64
C GLU A 24 -5.73 26.63 -1.28
N VAL A 25 -4.93 27.68 -1.15
CA VAL A 25 -4.26 28.10 0.07
C VAL A 25 -4.71 29.50 0.41
N GLN A 26 -5.32 29.66 1.58
CA GLN A 26 -5.70 30.96 2.12
C GLN A 26 -4.57 31.49 3.00
N VAL A 27 -3.96 32.61 2.59
CA VAL A 27 -2.92 33.29 3.37
C VAL A 27 -3.54 34.09 4.51
N LYS A 28 -2.76 34.37 5.56
CA LYS A 28 -3.19 35.20 6.70
C LYS A 28 -3.63 36.60 6.31
N ASN A 29 -3.10 37.10 5.20
CA ASN A 29 -3.47 38.41 4.65
C ASN A 29 -4.83 38.39 3.94
N GLY A 30 -5.55 37.26 3.93
CA GLY A 30 -6.87 37.11 3.31
C GLY A 30 -6.84 36.70 1.85
N GLY A 31 -5.69 36.83 1.17
CA GLY A 31 -5.50 36.35 -0.21
C GLY A 31 -5.68 34.84 -0.34
N ILE A 32 -6.14 34.40 -1.50
CA ILE A 32 -6.32 32.98 -1.82
C ILE A 32 -5.44 32.66 -3.02
N TYR A 33 -4.61 31.63 -2.91
CA TYR A 33 -3.78 31.14 -4.00
C TYR A 33 -4.29 29.77 -4.44
N GLU A 34 -4.47 29.57 -5.73
CA GLU A 34 -4.84 28.27 -6.31
C GLU A 34 -3.65 27.72 -7.11
N GLY A 35 -3.38 26.42 -6.98
CA GLY A 35 -2.30 25.77 -7.70
C GLY A 35 -2.30 24.25 -7.53
N VAL A 36 -1.18 23.63 -7.88
CA VAL A 36 -0.97 22.17 -7.79
C VAL A 36 -0.09 21.84 -6.60
N PHE A 37 -0.59 21.03 -5.67
CA PHE A 37 0.19 20.62 -4.49
C PHE A 37 1.40 19.77 -4.90
N LYS A 38 2.61 20.26 -4.60
CA LYS A 38 3.87 19.55 -4.90
C LYS A 38 4.38 18.76 -3.71
N THR A 39 4.61 19.44 -2.59
CA THR A 39 5.20 18.84 -1.39
C THR A 39 4.94 19.70 -0.15
N TYR A 40 5.25 19.15 1.01
CA TYR A 40 5.21 19.84 2.29
C TYR A 40 6.43 19.47 3.13
N SER A 41 6.89 20.37 3.98
CA SER A 41 7.99 20.15 4.91
C SER A 41 7.47 19.64 6.26
N PRO A 42 8.32 18.97 7.07
CA PRO A 42 7.98 18.65 8.47
C PRO A 42 7.71 19.88 9.35
N LYS A 43 8.12 21.07 8.91
CA LYS A 43 7.84 22.35 9.57
C LYS A 43 6.49 22.94 9.15
N CYS A 44 5.68 22.17 8.41
CA CYS A 44 4.41 22.59 7.83
C CYS A 44 4.55 23.72 6.80
N ASP A 45 5.69 23.82 6.12
CA ASP A 45 5.80 24.66 4.92
C ASP A 45 5.21 23.91 3.73
N LEU A 46 4.53 24.60 2.82
CA LEU A 46 3.80 24.04 1.69
C LEU A 46 4.38 24.55 0.38
N VAL A 47 4.55 23.67 -0.61
CA VAL A 47 4.96 24.06 -1.96
C VAL A 47 3.82 23.80 -2.94
N LEU A 48 3.45 24.84 -3.67
CA LEU A 48 2.47 24.84 -4.74
C LEU A 48 3.18 25.10 -6.06
N ASP A 49 2.95 24.27 -7.08
CA ASP A 49 3.34 24.54 -8.47
C ASP A 49 2.19 25.17 -9.25
N ALA A 50 2.51 25.85 -10.36
CA ALA A 50 1.52 26.51 -11.23
C ALA A 50 0.51 27.37 -10.44
N ALA A 51 1.04 28.12 -9.47
CA ALA A 51 0.25 28.85 -8.49
C ALA A 51 -0.13 30.24 -9.01
N HIS A 52 -1.36 30.67 -8.73
CA HIS A 52 -1.85 32.00 -9.08
C HIS A 52 -2.73 32.53 -7.95
N GLU A 53 -2.84 33.84 -7.84
CA GLU A 53 -3.76 34.47 -6.89
C GLU A 53 -5.18 34.43 -7.46
N LYS A 54 -6.11 33.87 -6.69
CA LYS A 54 -7.50 33.75 -7.09
C LYS A 54 -8.22 35.06 -6.78
N SER A 55 -8.52 35.85 -7.80
CA SER A 55 -9.36 37.04 -7.66
C SER A 55 -10.84 36.65 -7.63
N THR A 56 -11.60 37.23 -6.69
CA THR A 56 -13.03 36.93 -6.46
C THR A 56 -13.92 37.23 -7.66
N GLU A 57 -13.44 38.05 -8.61
CA GLU A 57 -14.20 38.62 -9.72
C GLU A 57 -13.97 37.90 -11.06
N SER A 58 -12.98 37.00 -11.16
CA SER A 58 -12.57 36.40 -12.44
C SER A 58 -13.19 35.02 -12.66
N SER A 59 -14.28 34.95 -13.44
CA SER A 59 -14.83 33.69 -13.97
C SER A 59 -14.02 33.14 -15.16
N SER A 60 -13.10 33.95 -15.71
CA SER A 60 -12.08 33.51 -16.65
C SER A 60 -10.90 32.96 -15.84
N GLY A 61 -10.42 31.76 -16.17
CA GLY A 61 -9.25 31.17 -15.53
C GLY A 61 -8.00 32.08 -15.58
N PRO A 62 -6.95 31.75 -14.81
CA PRO A 62 -5.79 32.62 -14.67
C PRO A 62 -5.14 32.95 -16.00
N LYS A 63 -4.72 34.22 -16.15
CA LYS A 63 -3.88 34.62 -17.28
C LYS A 63 -2.53 33.92 -17.17
N ARG A 64 -1.98 33.45 -18.29
CA ARG A 64 -0.70 32.73 -18.31
C ARG A 64 0.44 33.56 -17.70
N GLU A 65 0.40 34.88 -17.79
CA GLU A 65 1.43 35.75 -17.21
C GLU A 65 1.37 35.84 -15.67
N GLU A 66 0.24 35.48 -15.05
CA GLU A 66 0.02 35.55 -13.60
C GLU A 66 0.33 34.22 -12.88
N ILE A 67 0.59 33.17 -13.66
CA ILE A 67 0.91 31.83 -13.13
C ILE A 67 2.39 31.79 -12.75
N MET A 68 2.65 31.60 -11.47
CA MET A 68 3.97 31.36 -10.91
C MET A 68 4.32 29.88 -11.01
N GLU A 69 5.56 29.57 -11.41
CA GLU A 69 6.01 28.18 -11.55
C GLU A 69 5.93 27.40 -10.23
N SER A 70 6.40 28.02 -9.14
CA SER A 70 6.37 27.43 -7.80
C SER A 70 6.36 28.50 -6.70
N ILE A 71 5.55 28.29 -5.66
CA ILE A 71 5.47 29.16 -4.47
C ILE A 71 5.66 28.31 -3.22
N LEU A 72 6.51 28.81 -2.31
CA LEU A 72 6.70 28.26 -0.96
C LEU A 72 5.93 29.10 0.06
N PHE A 73 4.96 28.48 0.72
CA PHE A 73 4.23 29.06 1.86
C PHE A 73 4.82 28.53 3.16
N LYS A 74 5.26 29.42 4.06
CA LYS A 74 5.67 28.98 5.39
C LYS A 74 4.45 28.66 6.24
N CYS A 75 4.60 27.79 7.24
CA CYS A 75 3.52 27.49 8.19
C CYS A 75 2.92 28.75 8.87
N SER A 76 3.71 29.83 8.96
CA SER A 76 3.27 31.10 9.53
C SER A 76 2.51 32.00 8.56
N ASP A 77 2.42 31.67 7.28
CA ASP A 77 1.89 32.60 6.26
C ASP A 77 0.48 32.21 5.79
N PHE A 78 0.04 30.97 6.05
CA PHE A 78 -1.28 30.47 5.65
C PHE A 78 -2.13 30.01 6.83
N VAL A 79 -3.44 29.98 6.60
CA VAL A 79 -4.45 29.59 7.60
C VAL A 79 -5.13 28.29 7.17
N VAL A 80 -5.51 28.18 5.89
CA VAL A 80 -6.32 27.06 5.39
C VAL A 80 -5.75 26.53 4.08
N VAL A 81 -5.75 25.21 3.92
CA VAL A 81 -5.46 24.52 2.66
C VAL A 81 -6.65 23.62 2.31
N GLN A 82 -7.25 23.83 1.14
CA GLN A 82 -8.40 23.06 0.66
C GLN A 82 -8.06 22.33 -0.64
N PHE A 83 -8.39 21.04 -0.70
CA PHE A 83 -8.22 20.22 -1.90
C PHE A 83 -9.58 20.05 -2.57
N LYS A 84 -9.77 20.62 -3.76
CA LYS A 84 -11.07 20.60 -4.46
C LYS A 84 -11.39 19.27 -5.13
N ASP A 85 -10.37 18.56 -5.62
CA ASP A 85 -10.53 17.32 -6.39
C ASP A 85 -10.55 16.06 -5.49
N MET A 86 -11.05 16.19 -4.26
CA MET A 86 -11.08 15.09 -3.31
C MET A 86 -12.48 14.48 -3.25
N ASP A 87 -12.65 13.29 -3.83
CA ASP A 87 -13.87 12.50 -3.67
C ASP A 87 -14.01 12.04 -2.21
N SER A 88 -14.74 12.80 -1.40
CA SER A 88 -15.06 12.45 -0.01
C SER A 88 -15.94 11.20 0.12
N SER A 89 -16.53 10.72 -0.98
CA SER A 89 -17.36 9.52 -1.01
C SER A 89 -16.56 8.24 -1.28
N TYR A 90 -15.31 8.32 -1.77
CA TYR A 90 -14.47 7.15 -2.05
C TYR A 90 -14.34 6.22 -0.83
N ALA A 91 -14.12 6.78 0.35
CA ALA A 91 -14.02 6.01 1.59
C ALA A 91 -15.37 5.46 2.11
N LYS A 92 -16.50 5.94 1.57
CA LYS A 92 -17.85 5.48 1.91
C LYS A 92 -18.43 4.52 0.87
N ARG A 93 -17.73 4.33 -0.26
CA ARG A 93 -18.12 3.33 -1.25
C ARG A 93 -17.72 1.97 -0.69
N ASP A 94 -18.70 1.41 0.00
CA ASP A 94 -18.79 0.06 0.55
C ASP A 94 -18.57 -0.99 -0.55
N ALA A 95 -17.30 -1.24 -0.90
CA ALA A 95 -16.92 -2.21 -1.93
C ALA A 95 -15.75 -3.11 -1.49
N PHE A 96 -15.39 -3.06 -0.21
CA PHE A 96 -14.39 -3.94 0.41
C PHE A 96 -14.82 -4.31 1.83
N THR A 97 -16.11 -4.63 2.00
CA THR A 97 -16.63 -5.26 3.21
C THR A 97 -16.85 -6.74 2.92
N ASP A 98 -16.61 -7.60 3.91
CA ASP A 98 -16.77 -9.05 3.78
C ASP A 98 -18.16 -9.45 3.25
N SER A 99 -19.19 -8.64 3.57
CA SER A 99 -20.57 -8.78 3.06
C SER A 99 -20.71 -8.68 1.54
N ALA A 100 -19.86 -7.90 0.86
CA ALA A 100 -19.88 -7.77 -0.60
C ALA A 100 -19.12 -8.91 -1.30
N ILE A 101 -18.17 -9.54 -0.60
CA ILE A 101 -17.37 -10.68 -1.07
C ILE A 101 -18.17 -11.98 -0.91
N SER A 102 -18.88 -12.16 0.21
CA SER A 102 -19.71 -13.34 0.49
C SER A 102 -20.92 -13.44 -0.46
N ALA A 103 -21.45 -12.33 -0.96
CA ALA A 103 -22.63 -12.30 -1.82
C ALA A 103 -22.41 -12.88 -3.23
N LYS A 104 -21.17 -13.11 -3.67
CA LYS A 104 -20.84 -13.58 -5.04
C LYS A 104 -20.14 -14.94 -5.09
N VAL A 105 -20.13 -15.69 -3.99
CA VAL A 105 -19.62 -17.06 -3.99
C VAL A 105 -20.76 -18.00 -4.41
N ASN A 106 -20.54 -18.73 -5.51
CA ASN A 106 -21.49 -19.68 -6.08
C ASN A 106 -21.50 -21.00 -5.30
N GLY A 107 -21.81 -20.94 -3.99
CA GLY A 107 -21.87 -22.07 -3.09
C GLY A 107 -22.37 -21.64 -1.71
N GLU A 108 -23.34 -22.38 -1.16
CA GLU A 108 -23.83 -22.18 0.21
C GLU A 108 -22.69 -22.52 1.20
N HIS A 109 -21.84 -21.55 1.52
CA HIS A 109 -20.88 -21.68 2.60
C HIS A 109 -21.63 -21.37 3.90
N LYS A 110 -22.17 -22.41 4.56
CA LYS A 110 -22.58 -22.26 5.96
C LYS A 110 -21.33 -21.94 6.75
N GLU A 111 -21.28 -20.72 7.28
CA GLU A 111 -20.23 -20.30 8.20
C GLU A 111 -20.13 -21.36 9.32
N LYS A 112 -18.96 -22.00 9.43
CA LYS A 112 -18.68 -22.94 10.52
C LYS A 112 -18.43 -22.11 11.78
N ASP A 113 -19.03 -22.53 12.90
CA ASP A 113 -18.72 -21.93 14.19
C ASP A 113 -17.22 -22.02 14.48
N LEU A 114 -16.62 -20.93 14.96
CA LEU A 114 -15.21 -20.89 15.29
C LEU A 114 -14.95 -21.75 16.53
N GLU A 115 -14.20 -22.82 16.37
CA GLU A 115 -13.68 -23.61 17.48
C GLU A 115 -12.35 -22.99 17.96
N PRO A 116 -12.07 -23.01 19.29
CA PRO A 116 -10.77 -22.59 19.81
C PRO A 116 -9.65 -23.34 19.10
N TRP A 117 -8.61 -22.62 18.70
CA TRP A 117 -7.43 -23.24 18.11
C TRP A 117 -6.80 -24.21 19.13
N ASP A 118 -6.80 -25.51 18.80
CA ASP A 118 -6.07 -26.52 19.54
C ASP A 118 -4.65 -26.61 18.97
N ALA A 119 -3.68 -26.06 19.70
CA ALA A 119 -2.27 -26.14 19.32
C ALA A 119 -1.67 -27.54 19.54
N GLY A 120 -2.47 -28.51 20.00
CA GLY A 120 -1.98 -29.77 20.52
C GLY A 120 -1.30 -29.59 21.88
N GLU A 121 -0.97 -30.70 22.53
CA GLU A 121 -0.30 -30.75 23.82
C GLU A 121 1.19 -30.37 23.67
N LEU A 122 1.46 -29.08 23.47
CA LEU A 122 2.80 -28.51 23.60
C LEU A 122 2.82 -27.63 24.84
N THR A 123 3.71 -27.97 25.77
CA THR A 123 3.85 -27.24 27.03
C THR A 123 4.52 -25.89 26.77
N ALA A 124 3.95 -24.81 27.31
CA ALA A 124 4.37 -23.42 27.08
C ALA A 124 5.86 -23.08 27.40
N ASN A 125 6.62 -24.03 27.96
CA ASN A 125 8.07 -23.87 28.18
C ASN A 125 8.92 -24.33 26.98
N GLU A 126 8.37 -25.11 26.05
CA GLU A 126 9.09 -25.54 24.82
C GLU A 126 8.95 -24.51 23.69
N GLU A 127 7.97 -23.60 23.76
CA GLU A 127 7.73 -22.56 22.73
C GLU A 127 8.83 -21.50 22.64
N LEU A 128 9.54 -21.20 23.74
CA LEU A 128 10.55 -20.13 23.75
C LEU A 128 11.90 -20.59 23.15
N GLU A 129 12.28 -21.85 23.40
CA GLU A 129 13.51 -22.46 22.85
C GLU A 129 13.35 -22.84 21.37
N ALA A 130 12.12 -23.06 20.90
CA ALA A 130 11.83 -23.38 19.50
C ALA A 130 12.02 -22.17 18.56
N LEU A 131 11.82 -20.94 19.05
CA LEU A 131 11.89 -19.73 18.21
C LEU A 131 13.32 -19.29 17.86
N GLU A 132 14.32 -19.62 18.69
CA GLU A 132 15.72 -19.22 18.46
C GLU A 132 16.46 -20.14 17.47
N ASN A 133 15.94 -21.34 17.20
CA ASN A 133 16.56 -22.31 16.30
C ASN A 133 15.81 -22.50 14.97
N ASP A 134 14.77 -21.68 14.72
CA ASP A 134 13.87 -21.89 13.59
C ASP A 134 14.38 -21.27 12.27
N VAL A 135 15.50 -21.82 11.77
CA VAL A 135 15.83 -21.79 10.34
C VAL A 135 15.49 -23.14 9.70
N SER A 136 14.70 -23.99 10.38
CA SER A 136 14.57 -25.42 10.06
C SER A 136 13.15 -25.99 10.04
N ASN A 137 12.07 -25.25 10.39
CA ASN A 137 10.68 -25.73 10.26
C ASN A 137 10.15 -25.81 8.82
N GLY A 138 11.02 -25.98 7.82
CA GLY A 138 10.58 -26.40 6.51
C GLY A 138 10.07 -27.84 6.60
N TRP A 139 8.80 -28.07 6.30
CA TRP A 139 8.37 -29.43 5.95
C TRP A 139 9.14 -29.85 4.69
N ASP A 140 9.76 -31.03 4.71
CA ASP A 140 10.31 -31.60 3.49
C ASP A 140 9.16 -31.77 2.48
N PRO A 141 9.33 -31.35 1.21
CA PRO A 141 8.28 -31.46 0.22
C PRO A 141 7.73 -32.88 0.08
N ASN A 142 8.56 -33.92 0.23
CA ASN A 142 8.12 -35.31 0.16
C ASN A 142 7.27 -35.70 1.38
N ASP A 143 7.58 -35.16 2.56
CA ASP A 143 6.77 -35.38 3.76
C ASP A 143 5.42 -34.67 3.66
N MET A 144 5.39 -33.47 3.07
CA MET A 144 4.14 -32.77 2.74
C MET A 144 3.29 -33.55 1.72
N PHE A 145 3.92 -34.09 0.66
CA PHE A 145 3.21 -34.89 -0.33
C PHE A 145 2.62 -36.15 0.27
N ARG A 146 3.37 -36.86 1.12
CA ARG A 146 2.91 -38.09 1.79
C ARG A 146 1.73 -37.80 2.74
N TYR A 147 1.81 -36.73 3.53
CA TYR A 147 0.72 -36.34 4.42
C TYR A 147 -0.56 -35.99 3.65
N ASN A 148 -0.43 -35.29 2.53
CA ASN A 148 -1.58 -34.94 1.68
C ASN A 148 -2.22 -36.17 1.02
N GLU A 149 -1.41 -37.15 0.63
CA GLU A 149 -1.89 -38.42 0.09
C GLU A 149 -2.62 -39.25 1.17
N GLU A 150 -2.03 -39.39 2.36
CA GLU A 150 -2.59 -40.22 3.44
C GLU A 150 -3.85 -39.61 4.07
N ASN A 151 -3.87 -38.30 4.30
CA ASN A 151 -4.93 -37.65 5.05
C ASN A 151 -6.05 -37.08 4.15
N TYR A 152 -5.72 -36.75 2.90
CA TYR A 152 -6.66 -36.11 1.97
C TYR A 152 -6.79 -36.85 0.63
N GLY A 153 -6.02 -37.92 0.38
CA GLY A 153 -6.05 -38.68 -0.88
C GLY A 153 -5.51 -37.91 -2.08
N VAL A 154 -4.77 -36.83 -1.84
CA VAL A 154 -4.29 -35.92 -2.90
C VAL A 154 -2.83 -36.24 -3.25
N VAL A 155 -2.62 -36.76 -4.46
CA VAL A 155 -1.28 -37.06 -4.99
C VAL A 155 -0.72 -35.83 -5.71
N SER A 156 0.51 -35.46 -5.38
CA SER A 156 1.17 -34.31 -6.00
C SER A 156 1.73 -34.66 -7.38
N THR A 157 1.48 -33.80 -8.38
CA THR A 157 2.07 -33.90 -9.73
C THR A 157 3.37 -33.11 -9.85
N TYR A 158 4.10 -32.95 -8.74
CA TYR A 158 5.31 -32.15 -8.69
C TYR A 158 6.42 -32.79 -9.53
N ASP A 159 6.99 -32.00 -10.43
CA ASP A 159 8.17 -32.37 -11.21
C ASP A 159 9.29 -31.38 -10.88
N SER A 160 10.40 -31.91 -10.35
CA SER A 160 11.57 -31.12 -9.95
C SER A 160 12.21 -30.35 -11.11
N SER A 161 11.95 -30.76 -12.35
CA SER A 161 12.43 -30.03 -13.53
C SER A 161 11.73 -28.69 -13.73
N LEU A 162 10.56 -28.47 -13.10
CA LEU A 162 9.68 -27.31 -13.29
C LEU A 162 9.47 -26.96 -14.77
N SER A 163 9.55 -27.94 -15.67
CA SER A 163 9.51 -27.76 -17.13
C SER A 163 8.22 -27.11 -17.63
N SER A 164 7.12 -27.26 -16.88
CA SER A 164 5.84 -26.61 -17.17
C SER A 164 5.80 -25.12 -16.79
N TYR A 165 6.75 -24.65 -15.98
CA TYR A 165 6.80 -23.29 -15.44
C TYR A 165 8.08 -22.54 -15.79
N THR A 166 9.10 -23.23 -16.27
CA THR A 166 10.41 -22.66 -16.59
C THR A 166 10.89 -23.14 -17.95
N VAL A 167 11.55 -22.25 -18.70
CA VAL A 167 12.23 -22.59 -19.95
C VAL A 167 13.69 -22.90 -19.59
N PRO A 168 14.19 -24.13 -19.83
CA PRO A 168 15.59 -24.45 -19.58
C PRO A 168 16.50 -23.53 -20.38
N LEU A 169 17.46 -22.88 -19.70
CA LEU A 169 18.46 -22.06 -20.37
C LEU A 169 19.41 -22.96 -21.17
N GLU A 170 19.72 -22.56 -22.41
CA GLU A 170 20.68 -23.29 -23.24
C GLU A 170 22.06 -23.30 -22.57
N ARG A 171 22.62 -24.49 -22.38
CA ARG A 171 23.97 -24.66 -21.82
C ARG A 171 24.97 -24.29 -22.91
N ASP A 172 25.42 -23.05 -22.90
CA ASP A 172 26.57 -22.65 -23.70
C ASP A 172 27.81 -23.35 -23.11
N ASN A 173 28.51 -24.17 -23.93
CA ASN A 173 29.69 -24.96 -23.55
C ASN A 173 30.95 -24.09 -23.33
N SER A 174 30.77 -22.88 -22.80
CA SER A 174 31.85 -21.96 -22.46
C SER A 174 32.51 -22.39 -21.14
N GLU A 175 33.85 -22.47 -21.10
CA GLU A 175 34.64 -22.93 -19.94
C GLU A 175 34.29 -22.25 -18.60
N GLU A 176 33.79 -21.00 -18.65
CA GLU A 176 33.35 -20.26 -17.47
C GLU A 176 32.09 -20.83 -16.79
N PHE A 177 31.22 -21.53 -17.53
CA PHE A 177 30.01 -22.14 -16.98
C PHE A 177 30.34 -23.40 -16.16
N LEU A 178 31.19 -24.28 -16.70
CA LEU A 178 31.68 -25.50 -16.03
C LEU A 178 32.38 -25.20 -14.70
N LYS A 179 33.14 -24.08 -14.64
CA LYS A 179 33.86 -23.68 -13.43
C LYS A 179 32.94 -23.14 -12.32
N ARG A 180 31.74 -22.65 -12.67
CA ARG A 180 30.74 -22.18 -11.72
C ARG A 180 29.88 -23.34 -11.17
N GLU A 181 29.64 -24.38 -11.98
CA GLU A 181 28.95 -25.61 -11.57
C GLU A 181 29.75 -26.43 -10.56
N ALA A 182 31.08 -26.50 -10.70
CA ALA A 182 31.94 -27.25 -9.77
C ALA A 182 32.15 -26.59 -8.39
N ARG A 183 31.58 -25.39 -8.18
CA ARG A 183 31.69 -24.64 -6.90
C ARG A 183 30.37 -24.59 -6.12
N ALA A 184 29.25 -24.99 -6.73
CA ALA A 184 27.96 -25.09 -6.07
C ALA A 184 27.83 -26.44 -5.34
#